data_AF-A0A8J5LZ25-F1
#
_entry.id   AF-A0A8J5LZ25-F1
#
_cell.length_a   1.000
_cell.length_b   1.000
_cell.length_c   1.000
_cell.angle_alpha   90.00
_cell.angle_beta   90.00
_cell.angle_gamma   90.00
#
_symmetry.space_group_name_H-M   'P 1'
#
loop_
_entity.id
_entity.type
_entity.pdbx_description
1 polymer ?
#
loop_
_entity_poly.entity_id
_entity_poly.type
_entity_poly.pdbx_seq_one_letter_code
_entity_poly.pdbx_strand_id
1 'polypeptide(L)'
;MTLRTISIFSLTTTEINLFRRQFIMLELFLSSGTVCLSLYALVAGVFGMNIPYSWNDGHGYVYKWVVIISGLVCSFVFIFIIAYARYKGLVGS
;
A
#
# COMPACT_ATOMS: atom_id res chain seq x y z
N MET A 1 -12.24 19.51 -42.57
CA MET A 1 -10.92 19.11 -41.98
C MET A 1 -10.91 19.18 -40.46
N THR A 2 -11.55 20.18 -39.83
CA THR A 2 -11.57 20.42 -38.38
C THR A 2 -12.14 19.27 -37.52
N LEU A 3 -13.16 18.54 -38.01
CA LEU A 3 -13.79 17.43 -37.26
C LEU A 3 -12.89 16.19 -37.09
N ARG A 4 -12.05 15.87 -38.09
CA ARG A 4 -11.11 14.74 -37.98
C ARG A 4 -10.02 15.02 -36.94
N THR A 5 -9.54 16.26 -36.87
CA THR A 5 -8.54 16.69 -35.87
C THR A 5 -9.10 16.67 -34.45
N ILE A 6 -10.36 17.06 -34.24
CA ILE A 6 -11.02 17.01 -32.91
C ILE A 6 -11.22 15.56 -32.46
N SER A 7 -11.66 14.66 -33.35
CA SER A 7 -11.85 13.25 -33.03
C SER A 7 -10.52 12.56 -32.66
N ILE A 8 -9.44 12.87 -33.39
CA ILE A 8 -8.09 12.36 -33.09
C ILE A 8 -7.58 12.88 -31.73
N PHE A 9 -7.82 14.14 -31.39
CA PHE A 9 -7.45 14.71 -30.09
C PHE A 9 -8.28 14.13 -28.92
N SER A 10 -9.56 13.86 -29.14
CA SER A 10 -10.42 13.17 -28.15
C SER A 10 -10.00 11.70 -27.95
N LEU A 11 -9.56 11.02 -29.01
CA LEU A 11 -9.03 9.65 -28.91
C LEU A 11 -7.72 9.61 -28.12
N THR A 12 -6.75 10.49 -28.40
CA THR A 12 -5.48 10.51 -27.65
C THR A 12 -5.64 10.91 -26.18
N THR A 13 -6.56 11.83 -25.87
CA THR A 13 -6.89 12.17 -24.49
C THR A 13 -7.56 11.01 -23.76
N THR A 14 -8.39 10.21 -24.44
CA THR A 14 -9.01 9.00 -23.85
C THR A 14 -7.95 7.95 -23.48
N GLU A 15 -6.97 7.69 -24.35
CA GLU A 15 -5.86 6.76 -24.08
C GLU A 15 -5.03 7.18 -22.85
N ILE A 16 -4.69 8.47 -22.75
CA ILE A 16 -3.91 9.02 -21.62
C ILE A 16 -4.71 8.93 -20.31
N ASN A 17 -6.03 9.17 -20.37
CA ASN A 17 -6.89 9.09 -19.19
C ASN A 17 -7.03 7.66 -18.66
N LEU A 18 -7.00 6.66 -19.55
CA LEU A 18 -7.05 5.27 -19.13
C LEU A 18 -5.73 4.85 -18.47
N PHE A 19 -4.60 5.15 -19.12
CA PHE A 19 -3.27 4.87 -18.56
C PHE A 19 -3.07 5.55 -17.20
N ARG A 20 -3.53 6.79 -17.04
CA ARG A 20 -3.43 7.54 -15.78
C ARG A 20 -4.25 6.89 -14.64
N ARG A 21 -5.39 6.27 -14.96
CA ARG A 21 -6.19 5.49 -13.99
C ARG A 21 -5.54 4.16 -13.60
N GLN A 22 -4.73 3.56 -14.46
CA GLN A 22 -3.93 2.38 -14.12
C GLN A 22 -2.75 2.74 -13.22
N PHE A 23 -2.09 3.86 -13.52
CA PHE A 23 -0.97 4.36 -12.74
C PHE A 23 -1.36 4.68 -11.30
N ILE A 24 -2.51 5.33 -11.04
CA ILE A 24 -2.95 5.62 -9.66
C ILE A 24 -3.22 4.36 -8.84
N MET A 25 -3.73 3.30 -9.47
CA MET A 25 -3.99 2.03 -8.80
C MET A 25 -2.68 1.32 -8.45
N LEU A 26 -1.69 1.39 -9.34
CA LEU A 26 -0.34 0.87 -9.09
C LEU A 26 0.39 1.71 -8.03
N GLU A 27 0.31 3.04 -8.11
CA GLU A 27 0.96 3.95 -7.17
C GLU A 27 0.42 3.76 -5.75
N LEU A 28 -0.89 3.58 -5.60
CA LEU A 28 -1.52 3.33 -4.31
C LEU A 28 -1.11 1.96 -3.75
N PHE A 29 -1.02 0.94 -4.60
CA PHE A 29 -0.51 -0.38 -4.22
C PHE A 29 0.95 -0.32 -3.77
N LEU A 30 1.81 0.31 -4.58
CA LEU A 30 3.25 0.41 -4.33
C LEU A 30 3.51 1.21 -3.05
N SER A 31 2.82 2.34 -2.87
CA SER A 31 2.89 3.18 -1.67
C SER A 31 2.48 2.39 -0.42
N SER A 32 1.39 1.60 -0.48
CA SER A 32 0.96 0.76 0.65
C SER A 32 1.98 -0.33 0.99
N GLY A 33 2.61 -0.94 -0.01
CA GLY A 33 3.67 -1.93 0.17
C GLY A 33 4.91 -1.33 0.81
N THR A 34 5.31 -0.13 0.41
CA THR A 34 6.42 0.60 1.03
C THR A 34 6.14 0.94 2.49
N VAL A 35 4.93 1.41 2.83
CA VAL A 35 4.55 1.70 4.23
C VAL A 35 4.59 0.43 5.09
N CYS A 36 4.07 -0.70 4.59
CA CYS A 36 4.19 -1.99 5.27
C CYS A 36 5.65 -2.40 5.49
N LEU A 37 6.49 -2.28 4.46
CA LEU A 37 7.90 -2.64 4.52
C LEU A 37 8.66 -1.73 5.50
N SER A 38 8.36 -0.43 5.53
CA SER A 38 8.94 0.52 6.48
C SER A 38 8.59 0.20 7.93
N LEU A 39 7.33 -0.17 8.21
CA LEU A 39 6.91 -0.60 9.55
C LEU A 39 7.59 -1.90 9.97
N TYR A 40 7.68 -2.87 9.04
CA TYR A 40 8.37 -4.13 9.30
C TYR A 40 9.88 -3.92 9.54
N ALA A 41 10.51 -3.03 8.76
CA ALA A 41 11.91 -2.66 8.93
C ALA A 41 12.14 -1.91 10.26
N LEU A 42 11.22 -1.05 10.68
CA LEU A 42 11.29 -0.36 11.98
C LEU A 42 11.25 -1.38 13.12
N VAL A 43 10.31 -2.33 13.07
CA VAL A 43 10.23 -3.43 14.04
C VAL A 43 11.53 -4.23 14.04
N ALA A 44 11.98 -4.69 12.88
CA ALA A 44 13.23 -5.44 12.74
C ALA A 44 14.46 -4.63 13.24
N GLY A 45 14.47 -3.31 13.05
CA GLY A 45 15.52 -2.41 13.53
C GLY A 45 15.51 -2.24 15.05
N VAL A 46 14.34 -2.04 15.67
CA VAL A 46 14.19 -1.98 17.13
C VAL A 46 14.62 -3.31 17.77
N PHE A 47 14.36 -4.45 17.13
CA PHE A 47 14.83 -5.76 17.59
C PHE A 47 16.28 -6.09 17.20
N GLY A 48 16.84 -5.43 16.18
CA GLY A 48 18.19 -5.69 15.65
C GLY A 48 19.29 -4.86 16.31
N MET A 49 18.95 -3.76 16.99
CA MET A 49 19.93 -2.98 17.75
C MET A 49 20.40 -3.76 18.98
N ASN A 50 21.72 -3.95 19.06
CA ASN A 50 22.44 -4.80 20.02
C ASN A 50 22.48 -4.18 21.44
N ILE A 51 21.32 -4.00 22.07
CA ILE A 51 21.21 -3.66 23.50
C ILE A 51 20.73 -4.94 24.19
N PRO A 52 21.50 -5.48 25.16
CA PRO A 52 21.09 -6.67 25.92
C PRO A 52 19.80 -6.33 26.67
N TYR A 53 18.67 -6.65 26.06
CA TYR A 53 17.37 -6.51 26.68
C TYR A 53 17.19 -7.69 27.63
N SER A 54 16.99 -7.39 28.91
CA SER A 54 16.73 -8.36 29.99
C SER A 54 15.39 -9.12 29.82
N TRP A 55 14.87 -9.23 28.59
CA TRP A 55 13.63 -9.92 28.24
C TRP A 55 13.81 -11.37 27.79
N ASN A 56 15.04 -11.87 27.88
CA ASN A 56 15.34 -13.27 27.64
C ASN A 56 14.85 -14.19 28.79
N ASP A 57 14.53 -13.64 29.96
CA ASP A 57 13.90 -14.37 31.07
C ASP A 57 12.36 -14.27 30.97
N GLY A 58 11.77 -15.18 30.19
CA GLY A 58 10.34 -15.49 30.24
C GLY A 58 9.42 -14.73 29.28
N HIS A 59 9.93 -13.81 28.45
CA HIS A 59 9.12 -13.00 27.52
C HIS A 59 9.26 -13.42 26.04
N GLY A 60 9.20 -14.73 25.74
CA GLY A 60 9.08 -15.21 24.35
C GLY A 60 7.79 -14.76 23.63
N TYR A 61 6.80 -14.29 24.39
CA TYR A 61 5.47 -13.95 23.88
C TYR A 61 5.45 -12.67 23.06
N VAL A 62 6.34 -11.73 23.35
CA VAL A 62 6.32 -10.35 22.82
C VAL A 62 7.02 -10.26 21.48
N TYR A 63 8.05 -11.09 21.26
CA TYR A 63 8.55 -11.34 19.91
C TYR A 63 7.43 -11.91 19.01
N LYS A 64 6.72 -12.92 19.50
CA LYS A 64 5.60 -13.54 18.78
C LYS A 64 4.44 -12.55 18.55
N TRP A 65 4.09 -11.75 19.55
CA TRP A 65 3.03 -10.76 19.47
C TRP A 65 3.36 -9.59 18.55
N VAL A 66 4.60 -9.10 18.55
CA VAL A 66 4.97 -8.00 17.64
C VAL A 66 5.01 -8.48 16.19
N VAL A 67 5.43 -9.72 15.92
CA VAL A 67 5.35 -10.31 14.59
C VAL A 67 3.88 -10.49 14.15
N ILE A 68 3.02 -10.97 15.04
CA ILE A 68 1.58 -11.12 14.73
C ILE A 68 0.93 -9.76 14.51
N ILE A 69 1.14 -8.78 15.40
CA ILE A 69 0.54 -7.43 15.31
C ILE A 69 1.04 -6.69 14.07
N SER A 70 2.34 -6.78 13.74
CA SER A 70 2.88 -6.13 12.55
C SER A 70 2.32 -6.74 11.25
N GLY A 71 2.18 -8.07 11.19
CA GLY A 71 1.49 -8.75 10.09
C GLY A 71 0.01 -8.35 10.01
N LEU A 72 -0.69 -8.31 11.15
CA LEU A 72 -2.11 -7.98 11.22
C LEU A 72 -2.35 -6.52 10.81
N VAL A 73 -1.52 -5.58 11.27
CA VAL A 73 -1.56 -4.17 10.86
C VAL A 73 -1.33 -4.03 9.36
N CYS A 74 -0.34 -4.71 8.79
CA CYS A 74 -0.12 -4.63 7.35
C CYS A 74 -1.30 -5.22 6.55
N SER A 75 -1.85 -6.37 6.96
CA SER A 75 -3.07 -6.92 6.35
C SER A 75 -4.27 -5.98 6.50
N PHE A 76 -4.44 -5.34 7.66
CA PHE A 76 -5.55 -4.43 7.91
C PHE A 76 -5.43 -3.16 7.05
N VAL A 77 -4.24 -2.57 6.96
CA VAL A 77 -3.96 -1.39 6.12
C VAL A 77 -4.21 -1.72 4.65
N PHE A 78 -3.79 -2.90 4.19
CA PHE A 78 -4.03 -3.35 2.82
C PHE A 78 -5.53 -3.48 2.52
N ILE A 79 -6.29 -4.13 3.40
CA ILE A 79 -7.75 -4.26 3.27
C ILE A 79 -8.42 -2.90 3.36
N PHE A 80 -7.97 -2.02 4.26
CA PHE A 80 -8.53 -0.69 4.45
C PHE A 80 -8.33 0.17 3.20
N ILE A 81 -7.15 0.12 2.57
CA ILE A 81 -6.87 0.82 1.31
C ILE A 81 -7.75 0.30 0.17
N ILE A 82 -7.91 -1.01 0.03
CA ILE A 82 -8.78 -1.60 -1.01
C ILE A 82 -10.24 -1.23 -0.75
N ALA A 83 -10.69 -1.32 0.50
CA ALA A 83 -12.02 -0.93 0.91
C ALA A 83 -12.25 0.56 0.64
N TYR A 84 -11.27 1.42 0.94
CA TYR A 84 -11.35 2.86 0.70
C TYR A 84 -11.39 3.19 -0.79
N ALA A 85 -10.59 2.50 -1.62
CA ALA A 85 -10.64 2.60 -3.07
C ALA A 85 -12.00 2.15 -3.63
N ARG A 86 -12.63 1.13 -3.02
CA ARG A 86 -14.01 0.74 -3.36
C ARG A 86 -15.06 1.74 -2.88
N TYR A 87 -14.94 2.28 -1.67
CA TYR A 87 -15.95 3.14 -1.03
C TYR A 87 -15.93 4.59 -1.55
N LYS A 88 -14.77 5.11 -1.94
CA LYS A 88 -14.63 6.43 -2.59
C LYS A 88 -14.99 6.42 -4.10
N GLY A 89 -15.30 5.25 -4.65
CA GLY A 89 -16.14 5.10 -5.85
C GLY A 89 -15.43 5.06 -7.20
N LEU A 90 -15.04 3.86 -7.67
CA LEU A 90 -14.91 3.57 -9.12
C LEU A 90 -14.78 2.06 -9.50
N VAL A 91 -15.51 1.16 -8.85
CA VAL A 91 -15.73 -0.23 -9.35
C VAL A 91 -17.21 -0.63 -9.33
N GLY A 92 -18.10 0.37 -9.44
CA GLY A 92 -19.53 0.18 -9.38
C GLY A 92 -20.31 1.44 -9.74
N SER A 93 -20.10 1.95 -10.96
CA SER A 93 -21.16 2.47 -11.85
C SER A 93 -20.61 2.59 -13.26
#